data_AF-A0A7S4Q568-F1
#
_entry.id   AF-A0A7S4Q568-F1
#
_cell.length_a   1.000
_cell.length_b   1.000
_cell.length_c   1.000
_cell.angle_alpha   90.00
_cell.angle_beta   90.00
_cell.angle_gamma   90.00
#
_symmetry.space_group_name_H-M   'P 1'
#
loop_
_entity.id
_entity.type
_entity.pdbx_description
1 polymer ?
#
loop_
_entity_poly.entity_id
_entity_poly.type
_entity_poly.pdbx_seq_one_letter_code
_entity_poly.pdbx_strand_id
1 'polypeptide(L)'
;HVDGGHSVEAALHDLRLAACTLVMGGILMVDDVNNAFFPGVQEAFHRFMLLDRPSLRPTLVPFLYAGRLYLTDAQFAALYRETLVRKAPPGTFYRYRKFMYGAEILNLGGILDVSMAIRELLRIEEHVFPWPPQQAQRVKFHRQRLRRSLGLPSGVSA
;
A
#
# COMPACT_ATOMS: atom_id res chain seq x y z
N HIS A 1 6.98 -16.36 3.29
CA HIS A 1 7.49 -14.97 3.25
C HIS A 1 8.16 -14.80 1.92
N VAL A 2 7.82 -13.75 1.17
CA VAL A 2 8.42 -13.44 -0.13
C VAL A 2 9.22 -12.14 0.03
N ASP A 3 10.54 -12.24 -0.10
CA ASP A 3 11.46 -11.09 -0.16
C ASP A 3 11.70 -10.64 -1.62
N GLY A 4 11.52 -11.56 -2.57
CA GLY A 4 11.43 -11.30 -4.00
C GLY A 4 12.73 -10.87 -4.68
N GLY A 5 13.88 -10.98 -4.00
CA GLY A 5 15.21 -10.72 -4.55
C GLY A 5 15.36 -9.37 -5.28
N HIS A 6 14.50 -8.39 -4.97
CA HIS A 6 14.38 -7.08 -5.61
C HIS A 6 14.19 -7.07 -7.15
N SER A 7 13.85 -8.20 -7.77
CA SER A 7 13.64 -8.33 -9.22
C SER A 7 12.26 -8.90 -9.54
N VAL A 8 11.81 -8.70 -10.79
CA VAL A 8 10.49 -9.19 -11.22
C VAL A 8 10.47 -10.71 -11.23
N GLU A 9 11.52 -11.32 -11.77
CA GLU A 9 11.62 -12.77 -11.99
C GLU A 9 11.66 -13.52 -10.66
N ALA A 10 12.50 -13.06 -9.72
CA ALA A 10 12.60 -13.68 -8.40
C ALA A 10 11.30 -13.53 -7.60
N ALA A 11 10.73 -12.33 -7.51
CA ALA A 11 9.48 -12.10 -6.82
C ALA A 11 8.32 -12.92 -7.40
N LEU A 12 8.21 -13.01 -8.73
CA LEU A 12 7.16 -13.79 -9.37
C LEU A 12 7.35 -15.31 -9.15
N HIS A 13 8.59 -15.78 -9.20
CA HIS A 13 8.92 -17.17 -8.87
C HIS A 13 8.51 -17.51 -7.43
N ASP A 14 8.90 -16.68 -6.47
CA ASP A 14 8.61 -16.88 -5.05
C ASP A 14 7.11 -16.83 -4.75
N LEU A 15 6.39 -15.85 -5.32
CA LEU A 15 4.93 -15.75 -5.21
C LEU A 15 4.25 -17.03 -5.71
N ARG A 16 4.68 -17.54 -6.86
CA ARG A 16 4.12 -18.77 -7.44
C ARG A 16 4.41 -19.98 -6.58
N LEU A 17 5.67 -20.16 -6.16
CA LEU A 17 6.11 -21.27 -5.33
C LEU A 17 5.37 -21.27 -4.00
N ALA A 18 5.37 -20.15 -3.30
CA ALA A 18 4.70 -20.00 -2.01
C ALA A 18 3.18 -20.24 -2.12
N ALA A 19 2.55 -19.76 -3.19
CA ALA A 19 1.12 -20.03 -3.46
C ALA A 19 0.83 -21.51 -3.75
N CYS A 20 1.74 -22.25 -4.40
CA CYS A 20 1.61 -23.69 -4.63
C CYS A 20 1.75 -24.51 -3.35
N THR A 21 2.55 -24.05 -2.39
CA THR A 21 2.83 -24.77 -1.14
C THR A 21 1.90 -24.36 0.01
N LEU A 22 1.01 -23.40 -0.23
CA LEU A 22 0.14 -22.86 0.81
C LEU A 22 -0.96 -23.86 1.16
N VAL A 23 -1.06 -24.23 2.44
CA VAL A 23 -2.20 -24.98 2.96
C VAL A 23 -3.47 -24.12 2.96
N MET A 24 -4.65 -24.73 3.06
CA MET A 24 -5.90 -23.97 3.22
C MET A 24 -5.83 -23.06 4.44
N GLY A 25 -6.19 -21.78 4.26
CA GLY A 25 -6.07 -20.75 5.28
C GLY A 25 -4.63 -20.32 5.57
N GLY A 26 -3.63 -20.82 4.83
CA GLY A 26 -2.28 -20.29 4.95
C GLY A 26 -2.24 -18.80 4.59
N ILE A 27 -1.33 -18.08 5.24
CA ILE A 27 -1.13 -16.65 5.01
C ILE A 27 0.20 -16.46 4.26
N LEU A 28 0.13 -15.76 3.15
CA LEU A 28 1.30 -15.34 2.39
C LEU A 28 1.59 -13.86 2.69
N MET A 29 2.78 -13.59 3.20
CA MET A 29 3.26 -12.23 3.46
C MET A 29 4.26 -11.82 2.38
N VAL A 30 3.91 -10.77 1.63
CA VAL A 30 4.73 -10.17 0.56
C VAL A 30 5.40 -8.92 1.11
N ASP A 31 6.73 -8.89 1.09
CA ASP A 31 7.50 -7.69 1.44
C ASP A 31 7.64 -6.75 0.24
N ASP A 32 8.02 -5.51 0.50
CA ASP A 32 8.47 -4.53 -0.52
C ASP A 32 7.52 -4.18 -1.68
N VAL A 33 6.27 -4.64 -1.65
CA VAL A 33 5.23 -4.29 -2.65
C VAL A 33 4.98 -2.79 -2.75
N ASN A 34 5.35 -1.99 -1.75
CA ASN A 34 5.23 -0.53 -1.82
C ASN A 34 6.58 0.18 -1.69
N ASN A 35 7.68 -0.56 -1.78
CA ASN A 35 9.02 -0.01 -1.69
C ASN A 35 9.45 0.55 -3.05
N ALA A 36 9.69 1.87 -3.09
CA ALA A 36 10.09 2.56 -4.31
C ALA A 36 11.48 2.15 -4.83
N PHE A 37 12.33 1.55 -3.99
CA PHE A 37 13.64 1.05 -4.40
C PHE A 37 13.55 -0.28 -5.17
N PHE A 38 12.44 -1.02 -5.05
CA PHE A 38 12.29 -2.35 -5.63
C PHE A 38 11.02 -2.45 -6.51
N PRO A 39 10.92 -1.63 -7.58
CA PRO A 39 9.72 -1.61 -8.44
C PRO A 39 9.47 -2.95 -9.14
N GLY A 40 10.48 -3.81 -9.27
CA GLY A 40 10.30 -5.17 -9.80
C GLY A 40 9.37 -6.03 -8.95
N VAL A 41 9.37 -5.85 -7.62
CA VAL A 41 8.49 -6.56 -6.70
C VAL A 41 7.04 -6.11 -6.87
N GLN A 42 6.83 -4.80 -7.07
CA GLN A 42 5.53 -4.23 -7.44
C GLN A 42 4.97 -4.86 -8.71
N GLU A 43 5.77 -4.86 -9.78
CA GLU A 43 5.36 -5.42 -11.07
C GLU A 43 5.04 -6.92 -10.96
N ALA A 44 5.89 -7.70 -10.28
CA ALA A 44 5.67 -9.12 -10.05
C ALA A 44 4.37 -9.39 -9.29
N PHE A 45 4.11 -8.63 -8.21
CA PHE A 45 2.90 -8.74 -7.43
C PHE A 45 1.65 -8.45 -8.29
N HIS A 46 1.66 -7.36 -9.06
CA HIS A 46 0.54 -7.02 -9.95
C HIS A 46 0.30 -8.08 -11.02
N ARG A 47 1.37 -8.62 -11.64
CA ARG A 47 1.27 -9.73 -12.60
C ARG A 47 0.69 -10.99 -11.97
N PHE A 48 1.18 -11.37 -10.80
CA PHE A 48 0.66 -12.53 -10.07
C PHE A 48 -0.84 -12.40 -9.82
N MET A 49 -1.31 -11.26 -9.28
CA MET A 49 -2.72 -11.06 -8.95
C MET A 49 -3.66 -11.01 -10.16
N LEU A 50 -3.18 -10.51 -11.30
CA LEU A 50 -4.00 -10.31 -12.50
C LEU A 50 -3.95 -11.48 -13.48
N LEU A 51 -2.79 -12.10 -13.64
CA LEU A 51 -2.50 -13.04 -14.72
C LEU A 51 -2.39 -14.50 -14.24
N ASP A 52 -1.88 -14.72 -13.03
CA ASP A 52 -1.72 -16.07 -12.50
C ASP A 52 -3.02 -16.52 -11.81
N ARG A 53 -3.96 -17.03 -12.63
CA ARG A 53 -5.22 -17.65 -12.16
C ARG A 53 -5.21 -19.16 -12.37
N PRO A 54 -4.43 -19.92 -11.58
CA PRO A 54 -4.42 -21.37 -11.65
C PRO A 54 -5.77 -21.96 -11.20
N SER A 55 -6.31 -22.92 -11.95
CA SER A 55 -7.49 -23.71 -11.57
C SER A 55 -7.25 -24.63 -10.37
N LEU A 56 -5.97 -24.93 -10.06
CA LEU A 56 -5.54 -25.90 -9.07
C LEU A 56 -4.97 -25.28 -7.78
N ARG A 57 -5.03 -23.95 -7.61
CA ARG A 57 -4.57 -23.30 -6.37
C ARG A 57 -5.67 -22.41 -5.79
N PRO A 58 -5.61 -22.14 -4.47
CA PRO A 58 -6.57 -21.24 -3.87
C PRO A 58 -6.48 -19.84 -4.48
N THR A 59 -7.63 -19.20 -4.66
CA THR A 59 -7.69 -17.79 -5.09
C THR A 59 -7.19 -16.92 -3.95
N LEU A 60 -5.91 -16.55 -4.01
CA LEU A 60 -5.32 -15.65 -3.03
C LEU A 60 -5.86 -14.24 -3.20
N VAL A 61 -6.25 -13.61 -2.10
CA VAL A 61 -6.71 -12.23 -2.04
C VAL A 61 -6.00 -11.48 -0.92
N PRO A 62 -5.73 -10.17 -1.09
CA PRO A 62 -5.21 -9.38 0.00
C PRO A 62 -6.29 -9.19 1.07
N PHE A 63 -5.88 -9.18 2.33
CA PHE A 63 -6.80 -8.94 3.45
C PHE A 63 -6.24 -7.98 4.51
N LEU A 64 -4.92 -7.78 4.55
CA LEU A 64 -4.26 -6.85 5.48
C LEU A 64 -3.06 -6.16 4.80
N TYR A 65 -2.93 -4.86 5.04
CA TYR A 65 -1.75 -4.07 4.79
C TYR A 65 -1.25 -3.44 6.10
N ALA A 66 -0.03 -3.82 6.48
CA ALA A 66 0.59 -3.42 7.74
C ALA A 66 2.11 -3.26 7.55
N GLY A 67 2.51 -2.34 6.66
CA GLY A 67 3.88 -2.22 6.16
C GLY A 67 4.28 -3.33 5.18
N ARG A 68 3.66 -4.50 5.31
CA ARG A 68 3.69 -5.62 4.38
C ARG A 68 2.29 -5.95 3.91
N LEU A 69 2.19 -6.57 2.75
CA LEU A 69 0.92 -7.03 2.22
C LEU A 69 0.71 -8.50 2.58
N TYR A 70 -0.46 -8.82 3.13
CA TYR A 70 -0.83 -10.17 3.52
C TYR A 70 -1.97 -10.67 2.65
N LEU A 71 -1.75 -11.84 2.05
CA LEU A 71 -2.69 -12.57 1.22
C LEU A 71 -3.13 -13.85 1.94
N THR A 72 -4.35 -14.29 1.66
CA THR A 72 -4.87 -15.60 2.08
C THR A 72 -5.85 -16.09 1.03
N ASP A 73 -6.27 -17.34 1.13
CA ASP A 73 -7.41 -17.84 0.36
C ASP A 73 -8.67 -17.00 0.65
N ALA A 74 -9.36 -16.59 -0.42
CA ALA A 74 -10.60 -15.82 -0.38
C ALA A 74 -11.61 -16.28 0.70
N GLN A 75 -11.74 -17.59 0.92
CA GLN A 75 -12.69 -18.14 1.90
C GLN A 75 -12.33 -17.79 3.36
N PHE A 76 -11.05 -17.54 3.65
CA PHE A 76 -10.56 -17.19 5.00
C PHE A 76 -10.36 -15.69 5.21
N ALA A 77 -10.37 -14.90 4.13
CA ALA A 77 -10.07 -13.47 4.20
C ALA A 77 -11.01 -12.70 5.14
N ALA A 78 -12.32 -12.97 5.09
CA ALA A 78 -13.30 -12.35 6.00
C ALA A 78 -13.05 -12.72 7.47
N LEU A 79 -12.84 -14.01 7.75
CA LEU A 79 -12.55 -14.51 9.10
C LEU A 79 -11.31 -13.82 9.70
N TYR A 80 -10.26 -13.63 8.89
CA TYR A 80 -9.04 -12.97 9.35
C TYR A 80 -9.25 -11.47 9.60
N ARG A 81 -9.96 -10.78 8.70
CA ARG A 81 -10.31 -9.37 8.94
C ARG A 81 -11.13 -9.19 10.21
N GLU A 82 -12.17 -10.00 10.42
CA GLU A 82 -13.01 -9.94 11.62
C GLU A 82 -12.21 -10.24 12.89
N THR A 83 -11.34 -11.25 12.84
CA THR A 83 -10.50 -11.61 13.98
C THR A 83 -9.51 -10.51 14.33
N LEU A 84 -8.90 -9.88 13.33
CA LEU A 84 -7.99 -8.75 13.52
C LEU A 84 -8.73 -7.55 14.12
N VAL A 85 -9.89 -7.17 13.58
CA VAL A 85 -10.71 -6.06 14.09
C VAL A 85 -11.13 -6.30 15.55
N ARG A 86 -11.54 -7.53 15.89
CA ARG A 86 -11.97 -7.88 17.26
C ARG A 86 -10.83 -7.83 18.27
N LYS A 87 -9.60 -8.19 17.86
CA LYS A 87 -8.45 -8.29 18.76
C LYS A 87 -7.61 -7.01 18.84
N ALA A 88 -7.66 -6.17 17.81
CA ALA A 88 -6.87 -4.95 17.77
C ALA A 88 -7.48 -3.85 18.66
N PRO A 89 -6.64 -2.93 19.20
CA PRO A 89 -7.15 -1.75 19.90
C PRO A 89 -8.16 -0.96 19.05
N PRO A 90 -9.18 -0.34 19.67
CA PRO A 90 -10.11 0.54 18.97
C PRO A 90 -9.37 1.60 18.13
N GLY A 91 -9.80 1.81 16.89
CA GLY A 91 -9.19 2.79 15.97
C GLY A 91 -7.98 2.29 15.19
N THR A 92 -7.45 1.08 15.46
CA THR A 92 -6.30 0.51 14.72
C THR A 92 -6.50 0.51 13.20
N PHE A 93 -7.73 0.18 12.77
CA PHE A 93 -8.11 0.09 11.36
C PHE A 93 -8.99 1.28 10.91
N TYR A 94 -8.64 2.51 11.33
CA TYR A 94 -9.42 3.72 10.99
C TYR A 94 -9.78 3.80 9.50
N ARG A 95 -11.08 4.00 9.18
CA ARG A 95 -11.67 3.86 7.83
C ARG A 95 -11.46 2.46 7.23
N TYR A 96 -12.03 1.47 7.92
CA TYR A 96 -11.93 0.01 7.77
C TYR A 96 -12.14 -0.59 6.37
N ARG A 97 -12.63 0.20 5.40
CA ARG A 97 -12.96 -0.31 4.06
C ARG A 97 -12.08 0.32 3.00
N LYS A 98 -11.09 -0.46 2.60
CA LYS A 98 -10.30 -0.26 1.38
C LYS A 98 -10.37 -1.52 0.55
N PHE A 99 -10.14 -1.38 -0.74
CA PHE A 99 -10.25 -2.49 -1.69
C PHE A 99 -9.02 -2.57 -2.57
N MET A 100 -8.59 -3.78 -2.84
CA MET A 100 -7.53 -4.08 -3.80
C MET A 100 -7.91 -5.35 -4.54
N TYR A 101 -7.94 -5.28 -5.88
CA TYR A 101 -8.43 -6.38 -6.76
C TYR A 101 -9.83 -6.89 -6.39
N GLY A 102 -10.71 -6.01 -5.90
CA GLY A 102 -12.07 -6.36 -5.48
C GLY A 102 -12.17 -6.99 -4.08
N ALA A 103 -11.05 -7.31 -3.43
CA ALA A 103 -11.05 -7.80 -2.05
C ALA A 103 -10.93 -6.65 -1.06
N GLU A 104 -11.69 -6.74 0.04
CA GLU A 104 -11.57 -5.81 1.17
C GLU A 104 -10.24 -6.05 1.90
N ILE A 105 -9.52 -4.96 2.16
CA ILE A 105 -8.26 -4.96 2.88
C ILE A 105 -8.37 -4.08 4.13
N LEU A 106 -7.86 -4.59 5.24
CA LEU A 106 -7.57 -3.77 6.41
C LEU A 106 -6.27 -3.02 6.18
N ASN A 107 -6.25 -1.74 6.54
CA ASN A 107 -5.04 -0.93 6.50
C ASN A 107 -4.83 -0.34 7.90
N LEU A 108 -3.59 -0.41 8.40
CA LEU A 108 -3.18 0.28 9.63
C LEU A 108 -3.14 1.79 9.40
N GLY A 109 -4.32 2.41 9.31
CA GLY A 109 -4.49 3.84 9.07
C GLY A 109 -4.36 4.72 10.31
N GLY A 110 -4.08 4.14 11.49
CA GLY A 110 -4.18 4.84 12.77
C GLY A 110 -2.92 5.58 13.26
N ILE A 111 -1.76 5.46 12.60
CA ILE A 111 -0.47 5.99 13.16
C ILE A 111 0.29 6.92 12.19
N LEU A 112 -0.19 7.14 10.97
CA LEU A 112 0.47 8.09 10.08
C LEU A 112 -0.16 9.48 10.26
N ASP A 113 0.62 10.41 10.82
CA ASP A 113 0.34 11.85 10.71
C ASP A 113 0.35 12.19 9.21
N VAL A 114 -0.83 12.13 8.60
CA VAL A 114 -1.09 12.45 7.19
C VAL A 114 -0.48 13.81 6.84
N SER A 115 -0.46 14.73 7.81
CA SER A 115 0.15 16.05 7.68
C SER A 115 1.68 15.96 7.49
N MET A 116 2.36 15.04 8.18
CA MET A 116 3.80 14.80 8.01
C MET A 116 4.12 14.19 6.65
N ALA A 117 3.36 13.18 6.22
CA ALA A 117 3.54 12.56 4.90
C ALA A 117 3.30 13.55 3.75
N ILE A 118 2.26 14.38 3.85
CA ILE A 118 1.99 15.46 2.87
C ILE A 118 3.12 16.50 2.87
N ARG A 119 3.63 16.88 4.05
CA ARG A 119 4.74 17.85 4.16
C ARG A 119 6.01 17.36 3.46
N GLU A 120 6.38 16.09 3.64
CA GLU A 120 7.57 15.53 3.00
C GLU A 120 7.39 15.33 1.49
N LEU A 121 6.20 14.91 1.05
CA LEU A 121 5.92 14.79 -0.39
C LEU A 121 6.04 16.14 -1.11
N LEU A 122 5.50 17.22 -0.51
CA LEU A 122 5.62 18.58 -1.05
C LEU A 122 7.09 19.07 -1.10
N ARG A 123 7.93 18.67 -0.14
CA ARG A 123 9.37 19.01 -0.12
C ARG A 123 10.14 18.29 -1.23
N ILE A 124 9.84 17.02 -1.47
CA ILE A 124 10.46 16.21 -2.53
C ILE A 124 10.04 16.75 -3.89
N GLU A 125 8.75 17.05 -4.10
CA GLU A 125 8.26 17.65 -5.35
C GLU A 125 8.98 18.96 -5.68
N GLU A 126 9.23 19.82 -4.68
CA GLU A 126 9.93 21.10 -4.85
C GLU A 126 11.39 20.93 -5.30
N HIS A 127 12.05 19.85 -4.88
CA HIS A 127 13.46 19.60 -5.22
C HIS A 127 13.63 18.80 -6.53
N VAL A 128 12.71 17.89 -6.82
CA VAL A 128 12.85 16.92 -7.92
C VAL A 128 12.15 17.39 -9.19
N PHE A 129 11.06 18.16 -9.09
CA PHE A 129 10.28 18.62 -10.25
C PHE A 129 10.18 20.15 -10.28
N PRO A 130 11.13 20.86 -10.92
CA PRO A 130 11.01 22.30 -11.11
C PRO A 130 9.89 22.58 -12.13
N TRP A 131 8.70 22.93 -11.62
CA TRP A 131 7.55 23.27 -12.46
C TRP A 131 7.87 24.45 -13.41
N PRO A 132 7.38 24.44 -14.66
CA PRO A 132 7.52 25.57 -15.56
C PRO A 132 6.91 26.85 -14.94
N PRO A 133 7.49 28.04 -15.17
CA PRO A 133 7.09 29.28 -14.50
C PRO A 133 5.58 29.60 -14.57
N GLN A 134 4.92 29.21 -15.65
CA GLN A 134 3.50 29.47 -15.90
C GLN A 134 2.56 28.60 -15.03
N GLN A 135 3.01 27.44 -14.53
CA GLN A 135 2.21 26.58 -13.65
C GLN A 135 2.44 26.88 -12.16
N ALA A 136 3.56 27.52 -11.82
CA ALA A 136 3.93 27.87 -10.45
C ALA A 136 2.90 28.79 -9.76
N GLN A 137 2.26 29.71 -10.49
CA GLN A 137 1.24 30.61 -9.93
C GLN A 137 -0.07 29.90 -9.56
N ARG A 138 -0.54 28.93 -10.37
CA ARG A 138 -1.74 28.13 -10.06
C ARG A 138 -1.51 27.22 -8.85
N VAL A 139 -0.32 26.64 -8.76
CA VAL A 139 0.09 25.78 -7.64
C VAL A 139 0.26 26.58 -6.34
N LYS A 140 0.87 27.78 -6.39
CA LYS A 140 0.96 28.69 -5.22
C LYS A 140 -0.41 29.05 -4.65
N PHE A 141 -1.38 29.33 -5.51
CA PHE A 141 -2.74 29.66 -5.11
C PHE A 141 -3.45 28.47 -4.43
N HIS A 142 -3.29 27.27 -5.00
CA HIS A 142 -3.87 26.06 -4.41
C HIS A 142 -3.21 25.67 -3.08
N ARG A 143 -1.89 25.88 -2.95
CA ARG A 143 -1.09 25.64 -1.74
C ARG A 143 -1.42 26.59 -0.58
N GLN A 144 -1.64 27.88 -0.84
CA GLN A 144 -2.09 28.82 0.21
C GLN A 144 -3.45 28.40 0.79
N ARG A 145 -4.35 27.90 -0.07
CA ARG A 145 -5.66 27.42 0.34
C ARG A 145 -5.56 26.15 1.19
N LEU A 146 -4.71 25.19 0.80
CA LEU A 146 -4.44 23.95 1.54
C LEU A 146 -3.74 24.20 2.90
N ARG A 147 -2.76 25.10 2.96
CA ARG A 147 -2.10 25.48 4.21
C ARG A 147 -3.06 26.12 5.20
N ARG A 148 -3.94 27.02 4.73
CA ARG A 148 -4.99 27.62 5.56
C ARG A 148 -5.98 26.60 6.10
N SER A 149 -6.41 25.63 5.27
CA SER A 149 -7.33 24.57 5.72
C SER A 149 -6.69 23.59 6.72
N LEU A 150 -5.36 23.49 6.74
CA LEU A 150 -4.59 22.60 7.63
C LEU A 150 -4.00 23.34 8.84
N GLY A 151 -4.33 24.62 9.05
CA GLY A 151 -3.81 25.43 10.18
C GLY A 151 -2.30 25.66 10.14
N LEU A 152 -1.65 25.52 8.99
CA LEU A 152 -0.20 25.70 8.86
C LEU A 152 0.14 27.19 8.73
N PRO A 153 1.17 27.68 9.45
CA PRO A 153 1.59 29.07 9.34
C PRO A 153 1.96 29.42 7.90
N SER A 154 1.49 30.57 7.42
CA SER A 154 1.92 31.14 6.15
C SER A 154 3.41 31.51 6.28
N GLY A 155 4.27 30.70 5.67
CA GLY A 155 5.73 30.81 5.80
C GLY A 155 6.26 32.24 5.70
N VAL A 156 7.21 32.54 6.58
CA VAL A 156 8.02 33.75 6.63
C VAL A 156 8.91 33.80 5.37
N SER A 157 9.03 35.01 4.83
CA SER A 157 9.89 35.36 3.69
C SER A 157 11.36 35.43 4.09
N ALA A 158 12.20 35.01 3.15
CA ALA A 158 13.67 35.05 3.07
C ALA A 158 14.42 33.95 3.85
#